data_AF-A0A0F9ARR9-F1
#
_entry.id   AF-A0A0F9ARR9-F1
#
_cell.length_a   1.000
_cell.length_b   1.000
_cell.length_c   1.000
_cell.angle_alpha   90.00
_cell.angle_beta   90.00
_cell.angle_gamma   90.00
#
_symmetry.space_group_name_H-M   'P 1'
#
loop_
_entity.id
_entity.type
_entity.pdbx_description
1 polymer ?
#
loop_
_entity_poly.entity_id
_entity_poly.type
_entity_poly.pdbx_seq_one_letter_code
_entity_poly.pdbx_strand_id
1 'polypeptide(L)'
;LALDLVPLLEKADRHAEADDLLAKVFDVNRQVCARFTNAASYHHDLATLAVGCGRRLDQGLEYAQRAVALSPENQAYLDTLGEIQKRKTQAKAGVSSELPADH
;
A
#
# COMPACT_ATOMS: atom_id res chain seq x y z
N LEU A 1 -5.32 -6.39 11.51
CA LEU A 1 -6.31 -7.26 10.81
C LEU A 1 -5.86 -7.58 9.38
N ALA A 2 -5.97 -6.68 8.40
CA ALA A 2 -5.53 -6.98 7.03
C ALA A 2 -4.01 -7.20 6.91
N LEU A 3 -3.21 -6.38 7.59
CA LEU A 3 -1.75 -6.52 7.65
C LEU A 3 -1.29 -7.89 8.17
N ASP A 4 -2.07 -8.52 9.05
CA ASP A 4 -1.74 -9.81 9.64
C ASP A 4 -2.34 -10.97 8.83
N LEU A 5 -3.59 -10.82 8.37
CA LEU A 5 -4.33 -11.89 7.72
C LEU A 5 -3.99 -12.05 6.24
N VAL A 6 -3.71 -10.96 5.51
CA VAL A 6 -3.35 -11.05 4.08
C VAL A 6 -2.10 -11.95 3.91
N PRO A 7 -0.98 -11.73 4.62
CA PRO A 7 0.18 -12.62 4.50
C PRO A 7 -0.10 -14.07 4.89
N LEU A 8 -1.01 -14.33 5.83
CA LEU A 8 -1.39 -15.69 6.22
C LEU A 8 -2.21 -16.38 5.14
N LEU A 9 -3.14 -15.66 4.49
CA LEU A 9 -3.91 -16.17 3.37
C LEU A 9 -3.03 -16.46 2.16
N GLU A 10 -2.06 -15.59 1.87
CA GLU A 10 -1.05 -15.81 0.82
C GLU A 10 -0.22 -17.08 1.09
N LYS A 11 0.27 -17.26 2.32
CA LYS A 11 1.02 -18.47 2.72
C LYS A 11 0.18 -19.75 2.64
N ALA A 12 -1.14 -19.63 2.67
CA ALA A 12 -2.08 -20.73 2.56
C ALA A 12 -2.59 -20.96 1.13
N ASP A 13 -2.00 -20.30 0.12
CA ASP A 13 -2.41 -20.37 -1.30
C ASP A 13 -3.85 -19.84 -1.56
N ARG A 14 -4.39 -19.07 -0.60
CA ARG A 14 -5.76 -18.50 -0.63
C ARG A 14 -5.75 -17.09 -1.21
N HIS A 15 -5.13 -16.92 -2.38
CA HIS A 15 -4.89 -15.61 -3.01
C HIS A 15 -6.17 -14.80 -3.25
N ALA A 16 -7.25 -15.45 -3.71
CA ALA A 16 -8.52 -14.78 -3.97
C ALA A 16 -9.12 -14.16 -2.70
N GLU A 17 -8.99 -14.85 -1.57
CA GLU A 17 -9.50 -14.37 -0.28
C GLU A 17 -8.59 -13.28 0.31
N ALA A 18 -7.28 -13.38 0.09
CA ALA A 18 -6.33 -12.33 0.43
C ALA A 18 -6.67 -11.03 -0.32
N ASP A 19 -6.96 -11.14 -1.62
CA ASP A 19 -7.34 -10.02 -2.47
C ASP A 19 -8.69 -9.40 -2.10
N ASP A 20 -9.70 -10.22 -1.86
CA ASP A 20 -11.03 -9.75 -1.46
C ASP A 20 -10.99 -9.06 -0.08
N LEU A 21 -10.28 -9.64 0.89
CA LEU A 21 -10.08 -9.03 2.20
C LEU A 21 -9.37 -7.68 2.08
N LEU A 22 -8.27 -7.63 1.31
CA LEU A 22 -7.53 -6.40 1.10
C LEU A 22 -8.41 -5.35 0.43
N ALA A 23 -9.15 -5.70 -0.63
CA ALA A 23 -10.02 -4.78 -1.34
C ALA A 23 -11.08 -4.17 -0.41
N LYS A 24 -11.75 -4.99 0.41
CA LYS A 24 -12.75 -4.54 1.38
C LYS A 24 -12.17 -3.59 2.42
N VAL A 25 -11.03 -3.95 3.02
CA VAL A 25 -10.40 -3.12 4.05
C VAL A 25 -9.88 -1.82 3.46
N PHE A 26 -9.31 -1.87 2.25
CA PHE A 26 -8.82 -0.69 1.55
C PHE A 26 -9.97 0.28 1.22
N ASP A 27 -11.11 -0.23 0.74
CA ASP A 27 -12.26 0.61 0.38
C ASP A 27 -12.88 1.29 1.62
N VAL A 28 -13.04 0.56 2.73
CA VAL A 28 -13.53 1.15 3.99
C VAL A 28 -12.61 2.29 4.45
N ASN A 29 -11.29 2.09 4.46
CA ASN A 29 -10.34 3.12 4.86
C ASN A 29 -10.31 4.31 3.88
N ARG A 30 -10.48 4.06 2.58
CA ARG A 30 -10.64 5.11 1.58
C ARG A 30 -11.85 6.00 1.87
N GLN A 31 -12.98 5.40 2.24
CA GLN A 31 -14.20 6.15 2.62
C GLN A 31 -13.97 6.99 3.88
N VAL A 32 -13.22 6.49 4.86
CA VAL A 32 -12.81 7.26 6.04
C VAL A 32 -11.96 8.47 5.62
N CYS A 33 -10.95 8.28 4.77
CA CYS A 33 -10.12 9.37 4.25
C CYS A 33 -10.94 10.42 3.48
N ALA A 34 -11.97 10.00 2.74
CA ALA A 34 -12.87 10.91 2.03
C ALA A 34 -13.74 11.74 2.98
N ARG A 35 -14.11 11.19 4.14
CA ARG A 35 -14.86 11.93 5.17
C ARG A 35 -13.97 12.84 6.02
N PHE A 36 -12.72 12.45 6.22
CA PHE A 36 -11.76 13.15 7.07
C PHE A 36 -10.53 13.59 6.24
N THR A 37 -10.77 14.47 5.27
CA THR A 37 -9.79 14.84 4.23
C THR A 37 -8.51 15.50 4.75
N ASN A 38 -8.55 16.10 5.95
CA ASN A 38 -7.41 16.77 6.60
C ASN A 38 -6.82 15.99 7.78
N ALA A 39 -7.29 14.77 8.05
CA ALA A 39 -6.71 13.91 9.07
C ALA A 39 -5.52 13.14 8.48
N ALA A 40 -4.31 13.67 8.66
CA ALA A 40 -3.08 13.09 8.11
C ALA A 40 -2.87 11.62 8.50
N SER A 41 -3.26 11.25 9.72
CA SER A 41 -3.17 9.88 10.24
C SER A 41 -3.95 8.87 9.42
N TYR A 42 -5.17 9.18 8.97
CA TYR A 42 -5.95 8.21 8.18
C TYR A 42 -5.35 7.99 6.78
N HIS A 43 -4.80 9.05 6.18
CA HIS A 43 -4.06 8.91 4.92
C HIS A 43 -2.79 8.06 5.13
N HIS A 44 -2.08 8.25 6.24
CA HIS A 44 -0.93 7.43 6.60
C HIS A 44 -1.31 5.96 6.86
N ASP A 45 -2.39 5.68 7.57
CA ASP A 45 -2.86 4.30 7.85
C ASP A 45 -3.16 3.55 6.54
N LEU A 46 -3.82 4.22 5.59
CA LEU A 46 -4.13 3.64 4.28
C LEU A 46 -2.87 3.41 3.43
N ALA A 47 -1.89 4.30 3.51
CA ALA A 47 -0.57 4.11 2.89
C ALA A 47 0.17 2.92 3.49
N THR A 48 0.17 2.79 4.82
CA THR A 48 0.80 1.66 5.54
C THR A 48 0.16 0.32 5.20
N LEU A 49 -1.16 0.29 4.96
CA LEU A 49 -1.84 -0.91 4.47
C LEU A 49 -1.30 -1.36 3.10
N ALA A 50 -1.15 -0.43 2.16
CA ALA A 50 -0.59 -0.71 0.84
C ALA A 50 0.86 -1.22 0.93
N VAL A 51 1.68 -0.59 1.77
CA VAL A 51 3.03 -1.06 2.07
C VAL A 51 2.96 -2.48 2.60
N GLY A 52 2.35 -2.71 3.76
CA GLY A 52 2.43 -3.98 4.46
C GLY A 52 1.88 -5.18 3.67
N CYS A 53 0.88 -4.95 2.80
CA CYS A 53 0.37 -6.00 1.91
C CYS A 53 1.16 -6.13 0.59
N GLY A 54 2.10 -5.22 0.29
CA GLY A 54 2.86 -5.22 -0.96
C GLY A 54 2.00 -5.01 -2.21
N ARG A 55 0.79 -4.46 -2.04
CA ARG A 55 -0.25 -4.37 -3.07
C ARG A 55 -0.84 -2.96 -3.06
N ARG A 56 -1.45 -2.54 -4.17
CA ARG A 56 -2.04 -1.20 -4.33
C ARG A 56 -1.05 -0.05 -4.07
N LEU A 57 0.25 -0.27 -4.36
CA LEU A 57 1.31 0.70 -4.07
C LEU A 57 1.13 2.04 -4.79
N ASP A 58 0.50 2.06 -5.96
CA ASP A 58 0.15 3.31 -6.66
C ASP A 58 -0.86 4.14 -5.85
N GLN A 59 -1.94 3.53 -5.38
CA GLN A 59 -2.94 4.22 -4.55
C GLN A 59 -2.35 4.60 -3.19
N GLY A 60 -1.57 3.70 -2.57
CA GLY A 60 -0.87 3.99 -1.32
C GLY A 60 0.06 5.21 -1.41
N LEU A 61 0.72 5.40 -2.57
CA LEU A 61 1.58 6.56 -2.80
C LEU A 61 0.81 7.88 -2.72
N GLU A 62 -0.39 7.94 -3.30
CA GLU A 62 -1.24 9.14 -3.24
C GLU A 62 -1.59 9.50 -1.80
N TYR A 63 -1.94 8.49 -0.98
CA TYR A 63 -2.26 8.70 0.43
C TYR A 63 -1.02 9.07 1.27
N ALA A 64 0.14 8.47 1.01
CA ALA A 64 1.38 8.86 1.67
C ALA A 64 1.77 10.31 1.36
N GLN A 65 1.64 10.72 0.09
CA GLN A 65 1.86 12.11 -0.32
C GLN A 65 0.89 13.06 0.39
N ARG A 66 -0.38 12.68 0.53
CA ARG A 66 -1.37 13.49 1.25
C ARG A 66 -1.05 13.60 2.75
N ALA A 67 -0.61 12.51 3.40
CA ALA A 67 -0.19 12.53 4.79
C ALA A 67 1.00 13.47 5.02
N VAL A 68 2.03 13.38 4.18
CA VAL A 68 3.20 14.28 4.23
C VAL A 68 2.81 15.73 3.93
N ALA A 69 1.91 15.97 2.96
CA ALA A 69 1.44 17.32 2.67
C ALA A 69 0.69 17.98 3.84
N LEU A 70 -0.01 17.18 4.66
CA LEU A 70 -0.74 17.65 5.84
C LEU A 70 0.14 17.79 7.08
N SER A 71 1.24 17.05 7.18
CA SER A 71 2.17 17.07 8.31
C SER A 71 3.60 16.72 7.86
N PRO A 72 4.31 17.67 7.22
CA PRO A 72 5.59 17.42 6.54
C PRO A 72 6.74 17.10 7.49
N GLU A 73 6.66 17.54 8.74
CA GLU A 73 7.63 17.26 9.80
C GLU A 73 7.45 15.90 10.48
N ASN A 74 6.39 15.16 10.13
CA ASN A 74 6.15 13.85 10.72
C ASN A 74 7.04 12.78 10.08
N GLN A 75 8.08 12.37 10.81
CA GLN A 75 9.06 11.40 10.34
C GLN A 75 8.43 10.08 9.91
N ALA A 76 7.41 9.57 10.61
CA ALA A 76 6.76 8.32 10.25
C ALA A 76 6.08 8.38 8.87
N TYR A 77 5.59 9.56 8.49
CA TYR A 77 4.94 9.77 7.20
C TYR A 77 5.96 9.84 6.08
N LEU A 78 7.09 10.52 6.33
CA LEU A 78 8.23 10.55 5.41
C LEU A 78 8.80 9.14 5.19
N ASP A 79 8.97 8.35 6.24
CA ASP A 79 9.48 6.98 6.17
C ASP A 79 8.56 6.10 5.32
N THR A 80 7.24 6.22 5.51
CA THR A 80 6.24 5.47 4.75
C THR A 80 6.23 5.87 3.27
N LEU A 81 6.34 7.16 2.98
CA LEU A 81 6.45 7.66 1.61
C LEU A 81 7.70 7.10 0.91
N GLY A 82 8.84 7.11 1.59
CA GLY A 82 10.10 6.54 1.09
C GLY A 82 9.98 5.04 0.82
N GLU A 83 9.39 4.29 1.75
CA GLU A 83 9.22 2.84 1.59
C GLU A 83 8.29 2.49 0.42
N ILE A 84 7.19 3.22 0.21
CA ILE A 84 6.33 3.03 -0.96
C ILE A 84 7.11 3.26 -2.26
N GLN A 85 7.86 4.35 -2.34
CA GLN A 85 8.65 4.67 -3.54
C GLN A 85 9.68 3.58 -3.84
N LYS A 86 10.37 3.08 -2.81
CA LYS A 86 11.31 1.96 -2.93
C LYS A 86 10.64 0.71 -3.47
N ARG A 87 9.51 0.28 -2.88
CA ARG A 87 8.79 -0.92 -3.33
C ARG A 87 8.27 -0.79 -4.76
N LYS A 88 7.78 0.39 -5.16
CA LYS A 88 7.35 0.64 -6.55
C LYS A 88 8.51 0.52 -7.54
N THR A 89 9.68 1.05 -7.19
CA THR A 89 10.88 0.93 -8.03
C THR A 89 11.30 -0.53 -8.17
N GLN A 90 11.27 -1.30 -7.07
CA GLN A 90 11.58 -2.73 -7.08
C GLN A 90 10.59 -3.54 -7.94
N ALA A 91 9.29 -3.26 -7.82
CA ALA A 91 8.26 -3.92 -8.62
C ALA A 91 8.45 -3.67 -10.13
N LYS A 92 8.83 -2.44 -10.51
CA LYS A 92 9.15 -2.11 -11.91
C LYS A 92 10.39 -2.83 -12.41
N ALA A 93 11.44 -2.92 -11.58
CA ALA A 93 12.68 -3.62 -11.94
C ALA A 93 12.47 -5.12 -12.14
N GLY A 94 11.63 -5.77 -11.32
CA GLY A 94 11.31 -7.20 -11.45
C GLY A 94 10.53 -7.54 -12.71
N VAL A 95 9.65 -6.65 -13.17
CA VAL A 95 8.91 -6.83 -14.43
C VAL A 95 9.82 -6.67 -15.67
N SER A 96 10.93 -5.93 -15.56
CA SER A 96 11.89 -5.77 -16.67
C SER A 96 12.88 -6.93 -16.83
N SER A 97 12.94 -7.90 -15.92
CA SER A 97 13.87 -9.04 -16.02
C SER A 97 13.32 -10.28 -16.73
N GLU A 98 12.06 -10.28 -17.17
CA GLU A 98 11.48 -11.34 -18.00
C GLU A 98 11.53 -10.95 -19.49
N LEU A 99 12.73 -11.02 -20.09
CA LEU A 99 12.86 -11.12 -21.55
C LEU A 99 12.68 -12.60 -21.94
N PRO A 100 11.89 -12.93 -22.98
CA PRO A 100 11.70 -14.31 -23.39
C PRO A 100 13.01 -14.86 -23.93
N ALA A 101 13.43 -16.01 -23.38
CA ALA A 101 14.41 -16.85 -24.05
C ALA A 101 13.73 -17.48 -25.26
N ASP A 102 13.79 -16.79 -26.41
CA ASP A 102 13.43 -17.40 -27.68
C ASP A 102 14.51 -18.43 -28.08
N HIS A 103 14.00 -19.60 -28.43
CA HIS A 103 14.69 -20.82 -28.85
C HIS A 103 15.39 -20.70 -30.21
#